data_AF-A0A1W9HQV9-F1
#
_entry.id   AF-A0A1W9HQV9-F1
#
_cell.length_a   1.000
_cell.length_b   1.000
_cell.length_c   1.000
_cell.angle_alpha   90.00
_cell.angle_beta   90.00
_cell.angle_gamma   90.00
#
_symmetry.space_group_name_H-M   'P 1'
#
loop_
_entity.id
_entity.type
_entity.pdbx_description
1 polymer ?
#
loop_
_entity_poly.entity_id
_entity_poly.type
_entity_poly.pdbx_seq_one_letter_code
_entity_poly.pdbx_strand_id
1 'polypeptide(L)'
;MSLKVTPVSQCLEKKLKFFGFEVPDLLFILFFLSIINFIFSGFRWKLFLVWIPTAILALVLRIGKHGKPDNYLIHKIKFTFQPKILRAFPEATDFKNPPTIKERGI
;
A
#
# COMPACT_ATOMS: atom_id res chain seq x y z
N MET A 1 -19.92 -4.74 35.88
CA MET A 1 -18.45 -4.94 35.80
C MET A 1 -17.87 -3.80 34.97
N SER A 2 -17.06 -2.93 35.58
CA SER A 2 -16.44 -1.77 34.91
C SER A 2 -15.08 -2.17 34.36
N LEU A 3 -14.88 -2.06 33.04
CA LEU A 3 -13.62 -2.39 32.38
C LEU A 3 -12.57 -1.32 32.71
N LYS A 4 -11.48 -1.73 33.36
CA LYS A 4 -10.35 -0.86 33.68
C LYS A 4 -9.40 -0.83 32.48
N VAL A 5 -9.42 0.25 31.71
CA VAL A 5 -8.50 0.44 30.59
C VAL A 5 -7.27 1.19 31.10
N THR A 6 -6.11 0.54 31.06
CA THR A 6 -4.82 1.15 31.41
C THR A 6 -4.03 1.45 30.15
N PRO A 7 -3.48 2.67 29.98
CA PRO A 7 -2.62 2.96 28.84
C PRO A 7 -1.36 2.12 28.94
N VAL A 8 -1.16 1.22 27.99
CA VAL A 8 0.10 0.49 27.84
C VAL A 8 0.99 1.35 26.95
N SER A 9 2.27 1.45 27.28
CA SER A 9 3.25 2.02 26.36
C SER A 9 3.17 1.25 25.06
N GLN A 10 2.77 1.90 23.97
CA GLN A 10 2.83 1.32 22.63
C GLN A 10 4.24 0.74 22.47
N CYS A 11 4.34 -0.59 22.33
CA CYS A 11 5.63 -1.27 22.24
C CYS A 11 6.45 -0.52 21.20
N LEU A 12 7.52 0.11 21.68
CA LEU A 12 8.32 1.05 20.92
C LEU A 12 9.22 0.25 19.99
N GLU A 13 8.63 -0.45 19.00
CA GLU A 13 9.37 -0.79 17.81
C GLU A 13 9.75 0.55 17.17
N LYS A 14 10.91 1.08 17.57
CA LYS A 14 11.62 2.14 16.85
C LYS A 14 12.05 1.56 15.51
N LYS A 15 11.10 1.41 14.58
CA LYS A 15 11.40 1.16 13.18
C LYS A 15 12.27 2.33 12.72
N LEU A 16 13.42 2.02 12.11
CA LEU A 16 14.34 3.02 11.57
C LEU A 16 13.59 3.88 10.54
N LYS A 17 13.26 5.11 10.96
CA LYS A 17 12.69 6.14 10.11
C LYS A 17 13.70 7.28 10.01
N PHE A 18 14.13 7.60 8.80
CA PHE A 18 14.99 8.76 8.56
C PHE A 18 14.17 9.86 7.92
N PHE A 19 14.12 11.03 8.55
CA PHE A 19 13.41 12.21 8.01
C PHE A 19 11.90 11.98 7.74
N GLY A 20 11.29 11.00 8.41
CA GLY A 20 9.90 10.59 8.20
C GLY A 20 9.69 9.55 7.09
N PHE A 21 10.76 9.10 6.43
CA PHE A 21 10.73 8.01 5.45
C PHE A 21 11.09 6.67 6.09
N GLU A 22 10.47 5.61 5.59
CA GLU A 22 10.85 4.24 5.91
C GLU A 22 12.11 3.85 5.08
N VAL A 23 12.89 2.89 5.57
CA VAL A 23 14.05 2.33 4.84
C VAL A 23 13.73 1.97 3.37
N PRO A 24 12.65 1.23 3.05
CA PRO A 24 12.32 0.92 1.65
C PRO A 24 12.05 2.16 0.79
N ASP A 25 11.50 3.23 1.36
CA ASP A 25 11.25 4.47 0.60
C ASP A 25 12.57 5.15 0.23
N LEU A 26 13.53 5.19 1.17
CA LEU A 26 14.86 5.76 0.94
C LEU A 26 15.62 4.98 -0.13
N LEU A 27 15.57 3.65 -0.07
CA LEU A 27 16.16 2.80 -1.09
C LEU A 27 15.55 3.08 -2.47
N PHE A 28 14.23 3.23 -2.53
CA PHE A 28 13.54 3.56 -3.78
C PHE A 28 13.94 4.93 -4.34
N ILE A 29 14.01 5.96 -3.49
CA ILE A 29 14.44 7.32 -3.89
C ILE A 29 15.88 7.30 -4.40
N LEU A 30 16.79 6.64 -3.68
CA LEU A 30 18.20 6.54 -4.07
C LEU A 30 18.39 5.73 -5.36
N PHE A 31 17.64 4.63 -5.51
CA PHE A 31 17.66 3.84 -6.73
C PHE A 31 17.17 4.65 -7.94
N PHE A 32 16.07 5.39 -7.78
CA PHE A 32 15.55 6.28 -8.80
C PHE A 32 16.55 7.40 -9.14
N LEU A 33 17.19 8.00 -8.14
CA LEU A 33 18.28 8.96 -8.31
C LEU A 33 19.42 8.36 -9.13
N SER A 34 19.85 7.14 -8.83
CA SER A 34 20.89 6.43 -9.58
C SER A 34 20.50 6.19 -11.04
N ILE A 35 19.26 5.77 -11.31
CA ILE A 35 18.76 5.56 -12.68
C ILE A 35 18.76 6.88 -13.47
N ILE A 36 18.19 7.93 -12.92
CA ILE A 36 18.13 9.23 -13.60
C ILE A 36 19.54 9.81 -13.77
N ASN A 37 20.39 9.70 -12.76
CA ASN A 37 21.78 10.13 -12.86
C ASN A 37 22.55 9.39 -13.97
N PHE A 38 22.25 8.11 -14.19
CA PHE A 38 22.83 7.32 -15.27
C PHE A 38 22.32 7.78 -16.65
N ILE A 39 21.00 7.93 -16.80
CA ILE A 39 20.37 8.35 -18.07
C ILE A 39 20.81 9.76 -18.49
N PHE A 40 20.85 10.71 -17.55
CA PHE A 40 21.15 12.11 -17.83
C PHE A 40 22.61 12.49 -17.60
N SER A 41 23.52 11.52 -17.53
CA SER A 41 24.91 11.76 -17.15
C SER A 41 25.65 12.74 -18.09
N GLY A 42 25.28 12.78 -19.38
CA GLY A 42 25.92 13.63 -20.40
C GLY A 42 25.35 15.05 -20.56
N PHE A 43 24.33 15.44 -19.79
CA PHE A 43 23.67 16.74 -19.98
C PHE A 43 24.35 17.86 -19.17
N ARG A 44 24.51 19.05 -19.78
CA ARG A 44 25.06 20.24 -19.11
C ARG A 44 24.23 20.70 -17.90
N TRP A 45 22.93 20.39 -17.90
CA TRP A 45 21.99 20.72 -16.82
C TRP A 45 21.64 19.50 -15.95
N LYS A 46 22.53 18.50 -15.92
CA LYS A 46 22.37 17.25 -15.14
C LYS A 46 21.92 17.50 -13.71
N LEU A 47 22.47 18.51 -13.02
CA LEU A 47 22.07 18.81 -11.64
C LEU A 47 20.55 19.03 -11.53
N PHE A 48 19.97 19.87 -12.38
CA PHE A 48 18.53 20.13 -12.33
C PHE A 48 17.72 18.92 -12.81
N LEU A 49 18.12 18.30 -13.92
CA LEU A 49 17.39 17.14 -14.47
C LEU A 49 17.44 15.91 -13.56
N VAL A 50 18.45 15.78 -12.71
CA VAL A 50 18.57 14.67 -11.76
C VAL A 50 17.90 15.02 -10.44
N TRP A 51 18.26 16.16 -9.85
CA TRP A 51 17.83 16.49 -8.50
C TRP A 51 16.36 16.90 -8.41
N ILE A 52 15.83 17.68 -9.37
CA ILE A 52 14.43 18.12 -9.34
C ILE A 52 13.46 16.93 -9.32
N PRO A 53 13.50 15.98 -10.28
CA PRO A 53 12.56 14.86 -10.27
C PRO A 53 12.73 13.98 -9.03
N THR A 54 13.95 13.82 -8.50
CA THR A 54 14.16 13.05 -7.26
C THR A 54 13.61 13.75 -6.02
N ALA A 55 13.74 15.09 -5.95
CA ALA A 55 13.16 15.89 -4.87
C ALA A 55 11.63 15.88 -4.94
N ILE A 56 11.05 15.97 -6.14
CA ILE A 56 9.61 15.83 -6.38
C ILE A 56 9.15 14.45 -5.91
N LEU A 57 9.85 13.37 -6.28
CA LEU A 57 9.49 12.02 -5.87
C LEU A 57 9.50 11.88 -4.34
N ALA A 58 10.56 12.37 -3.68
CA ALA A 58 10.66 12.35 -2.22
C ALA A 58 9.53 13.15 -1.56
N LEU A 59 9.20 14.33 -2.10
CA LEU A 59 8.10 15.17 -1.60
C LEU A 59 6.73 14.49 -1.77
N VAL A 60 6.48 13.87 -2.93
CA VAL A 60 5.26 13.10 -3.19
C VAL A 60 5.13 11.93 -2.22
N LEU A 61 6.21 11.21 -1.95
CA LEU A 61 6.20 10.13 -0.96
C LEU A 61 5.95 10.65 0.45
N ARG A 62 6.58 11.78 0.82
CA ARG A 62 6.40 12.40 2.14
C ARG A 62 4.95 12.83 2.38
N ILE A 63 4.35 13.53 1.42
CA ILE A 63 2.95 13.98 1.53
C ILE A 63 1.99 12.80 1.41
N GLY A 64 2.24 11.88 0.47
CA GLY A 64 1.38 10.72 0.22
C GLY A 64 1.31 9.71 1.38
N LYS A 65 2.38 9.62 2.18
CA LYS A 65 2.46 8.79 3.40
C LYS A 65 2.23 9.58 4.69
N HIS A 66 2.04 10.90 4.62
CA HIS A 66 1.83 11.74 5.80
C HIS A 66 0.55 11.31 6.56
N GLY A 67 0.69 10.94 7.84
CA GLY A 67 -0.43 10.51 8.69
C GLY A 67 -0.99 9.13 8.40
N LYS A 68 -0.36 8.36 7.50
CA LYS A 68 -0.76 6.97 7.20
C LYS A 68 0.00 5.97 8.08
N PRO A 69 -0.59 4.79 8.36
CA PRO A 69 0.09 3.76 9.12
C PRO A 69 1.35 3.26 8.39
N ASP A 70 2.24 2.63 9.15
CA ASP A 70 3.49 2.07 8.62
C ASP A 70 3.22 1.02 7.53
N ASN A 71 4.16 0.87 6.59
CA ASN A 71 4.06 -0.02 5.44
C ASN A 71 2.80 0.18 4.57
N TYR A 72 2.17 1.37 4.62
CA TYR A 72 0.95 1.67 3.86
C TYR A 72 1.09 1.37 2.35
N LEU A 73 2.23 1.71 1.74
CA LEU A 73 2.47 1.45 0.32
C LEU A 73 2.48 -0.05 0.01
N ILE A 74 3.18 -0.83 0.82
CA ILE A 74 3.24 -2.30 0.67
C ILE A 74 1.84 -2.90 0.81
N HIS A 75 1.06 -2.43 1.79
CA HIS A 75 -0.31 -2.90 2.00
C HIS A 75 -1.23 -2.49 0.85
N LYS A 76 -1.09 -1.27 0.33
CA LYS A 76 -1.86 -0.80 -0.82
C LYS A 76 -1.53 -1.62 -2.08
N ILE A 77 -0.25 -1.89 -2.34
CA ILE A 77 0.21 -2.74 -3.43
C ILE A 77 -0.38 -4.14 -3.27
N LYS A 78 -0.18 -4.76 -2.10
CA LYS A 78 -0.72 -6.09 -1.79
C LYS A 78 -2.24 -6.14 -2.01
N PHE A 79 -2.99 -5.17 -1.49
CA PHE A 79 -4.44 -5.08 -1.67
C PHE A 79 -4.85 -4.91 -3.14
N THR A 80 -4.05 -4.22 -3.94
CA THR A 80 -4.33 -4.02 -5.38
C THR A 80 -4.11 -5.31 -6.17
N PHE A 81 -3.11 -6.11 -5.81
CA PHE A 81 -2.79 -7.38 -6.49
C PHE A 81 -3.55 -8.58 -5.94
N GLN A 82 -4.10 -8.50 -4.73
CA GLN A 82 -4.86 -9.61 -4.14
C GLN A 82 -6.26 -9.75 -4.77
N PRO A 83 -6.72 -10.99 -5.05
CA PRO A 83 -8.06 -11.22 -5.54
C PRO A 83 -9.10 -10.78 -4.49
N LYS A 84 -10.05 -9.94 -4.91
CA LYS A 84 -11.10 -9.40 -4.02
C LYS A 84 -12.10 -10.45 -3.54
N ILE A 85 -12.23 -11.55 -4.28
CA ILE A 85 -13.18 -12.62 -3.97
C ILE A 85 -12.44 -13.94 -3.99
N LEU A 86 -12.43 -14.60 -2.85
CA LEU A 86 -12.04 -16.00 -2.72
C LEU A 86 -13.35 -16.80 -2.72
N ARG A 87 -13.57 -17.63 -3.76
CA ARG A 87 -14.71 -18.56 -3.81
C ARG A 87 -14.18 -19.99 -3.79
N ALA A 88 -14.77 -20.85 -2.96
CA ALA A 88 -14.46 -22.27 -2.95
C ALA A 88 -15.07 -23.01 -4.14
N PHE A 89 -16.14 -22.48 -4.71
CA PHE A 89 -16.88 -23.07 -5.82
C PHE A 89 -16.96 -22.08 -7.00
N PRO A 90 -16.97 -22.58 -8.25
CA PRO A 90 -17.24 -21.75 -9.41
C PRO A 90 -18.63 -21.14 -9.32
N GLU A 91 -18.85 -20.04 -10.06
CA GLU A 91 -20.17 -19.42 -10.15
C GLU A 91 -21.17 -20.42 -10.74
N ALA A 92 -22.31 -20.59 -10.08
CA ALA A 92 -23.32 -21.57 -10.50
C ALA A 92 -23.88 -21.16 -11.86
N THR A 93 -23.61 -21.97 -12.88
CA THR A 93 -24.12 -21.75 -14.25
C THR A 93 -25.63 -21.95 -14.36
N ASP A 94 -26.20 -22.79 -13.49
CA ASP A 94 -27.62 -23.16 -13.50
C ASP A 94 -28.25 -22.85 -12.15
N PHE A 95 -28.94 -21.71 -12.07
CA PHE A 95 -29.72 -21.35 -10.90
C PHE A 95 -31.08 -22.03 -11.00
N LYS A 96 -31.20 -23.23 -10.45
CA LYS A 96 -32.51 -23.90 -10.34
C LYS A 96 -33.31 -23.28 -9.21
N ASN A 97 -34.50 -22.80 -9.54
CA ASN A 97 -35.46 -22.36 -8.51
C ASN A 97 -35.74 -23.52 -7.55
N PRO A 98 -35.81 -23.26 -6.24
CA PRO A 98 -36.14 -24.30 -5.27
C PRO A 98 -37.51 -24.88 -5.61
N PRO A 99 -37.71 -26.20 -5.46
CA PRO A 99 -39.00 -26.82 -5.72
C PRO A 99 -40.04 -26.20 -4.78
N THR A 100 -41.09 -25.61 -5.37
CA THR A 100 -42.22 -25.11 -4.59
C THR A 100 -43.10 -26.30 -4.21
N ILE A 101 -43.34 -26.47 -2.92
CA ILE A 101 -44.30 -27.46 -2.42
C ILE A 101 -45.68 -26.96 -2.86
N LYS A 102 -46.34 -27.68 -3.78
CA LYS A 102 -47.78 -27.47 -4.02
C LYS A 102 -48.50 -27.96 -2.78
N GLU A 103 -49.04 -27.04 -1.98
CA GLU A 103 -49.98 -27.40 -0.93
C GLU A 103 -51.09 -28.25 -1.56
N ARG A 104 -51.20 -29.51 -1.12
CA ARG A 104 -52.26 -30.42 -1.52
C ARG A 104 -53.53 -29.86 -0.90
N GLY A 105 -54.42 -29.32 -1.73
CA GLY A 105 -55.75 -28.90 -1.32
C GLY A 105 -56.45 -30.06 -0.59
N ILE A 106 -56.90 -29.75 0.62
CA ILE A 106 -57.80 -30.56 1.44
C ILE A 106 -59.20 -30.45 0.86
#